data_AF-A0A536VVQ3-F1
#
_entry.id   AF-A0A536VVQ3-F1
#
_cell.length_a   1.000
_cell.length_b   1.000
_cell.length_c   1.000
_cell.angle_alpha   90.00
_cell.angle_beta   90.00
_cell.angle_gamma   90.00
#
_symmetry.space_group_name_H-M   'P 1'
#
loop_
_entity.id
_entity.type
_entity.pdbx_description
1 polymer ?
#
loop_
_entity_poly.entity_id
_entity_poly.type
_entity_poly.pdbx_seq_one_letter_code
_entity_poly.pdbx_strand_id
1 'polypeptide(L)'
;MFSRLAISAAALLFGITGAMAQVRVGLMVSATGPTTAIGIPQKNTGELLPRKIGDASVEYIQLDDGGDTTRAVQNAKKLIGEDHIDALIGPSTTPNALAILDIIAESKVPMLATVGTSSVVEPIDAKRRWVFKTTQNDDLIAAALIKHMLKNGVKTVAFIGFNDPYGENWYKVFGGLAEKAGIRIVASERFARADQSVTGQVLKMMSAKPDAVLIAAVGGPAVLPQATLYDQSYKGRVYQTHAVATDEFIRLGKEKVEGTVLAAGSMLVIDDVAPGD
;
A
#
# COMPACT_ATOMS: atom_id res chain seq x y z
N MET A 1 -27.41 28.08 75.79
CA MET A 1 -26.52 29.25 75.60
C MET A 1 -25.46 28.85 74.57
N PHE A 2 -25.60 29.36 73.35
CA PHE A 2 -24.72 29.31 72.15
C PHE A 2 -24.31 27.91 71.61
N SER A 3 -24.96 27.36 70.58
CA SER A 3 -24.95 27.76 69.14
C SER A 3 -23.57 27.69 68.47
N ARG A 4 -23.37 26.71 67.57
CA ARG A 4 -22.95 26.86 66.15
C ARG A 4 -22.66 25.46 65.55
N LEU A 5 -23.57 24.95 64.70
CA LEU A 5 -23.43 24.91 63.23
C LEU A 5 -22.20 24.09 62.81
N ALA A 6 -22.28 22.78 62.59
CA ALA A 6 -22.89 22.10 61.43
C ALA A 6 -22.39 22.65 60.06
N ILE A 7 -21.77 21.74 59.30
CA ILE A 7 -21.57 21.75 57.84
C ILE A 7 -20.38 22.60 57.34
N SER A 8 -19.29 21.93 56.98
CA SER A 8 -18.54 22.17 55.72
C SER A 8 -17.47 21.07 55.53
N ALA A 9 -17.90 19.83 55.40
CA ALA A 9 -17.17 18.85 54.59
C ALA A 9 -17.72 18.98 53.17
N ALA A 10 -17.37 20.09 52.50
CA ALA A 10 -17.62 20.21 51.08
C ALA A 10 -16.69 19.21 50.38
N ALA A 11 -17.24 18.03 50.13
CA ALA A 11 -16.68 17.07 49.21
C ALA A 11 -16.38 17.82 47.91
N LEU A 12 -15.09 18.00 47.61
CA LEU A 12 -14.60 18.19 46.26
C LEU A 12 -14.82 16.86 45.52
N LEU A 13 -16.08 16.52 45.30
CA LEU A 13 -16.52 15.82 44.10
C LEU A 13 -16.25 16.81 42.95
N PHE A 14 -14.98 16.97 42.59
CA PHE A 14 -14.67 17.27 41.21
C PHE A 14 -15.26 16.10 40.44
N GLY A 15 -16.44 16.33 39.86
CA GLY A 15 -16.99 15.42 38.89
C GLY A 15 -15.86 15.12 37.92
N ILE A 16 -15.50 13.85 37.84
CA ILE A 16 -14.84 13.32 36.66
C ILE A 16 -15.91 13.45 35.57
N THR A 17 -16.12 14.67 35.08
CA THR A 17 -16.60 14.82 33.71
C THR A 17 -15.47 14.20 32.93
N GLY A 18 -15.67 12.97 32.47
CA GLY A 18 -14.75 12.33 31.55
C GLY A 18 -14.53 13.33 30.44
N ALA A 19 -13.38 14.00 30.46
CA ALA A 19 -12.97 14.81 29.34
C ALA A 19 -12.91 13.80 28.20
N MET A 20 -13.84 13.90 27.25
CA MET A 20 -13.83 13.06 26.07
C MET A 20 -12.52 13.38 25.38
N ALA A 21 -11.52 12.51 25.57
CA ALA A 21 -10.17 12.75 25.10
C ALA A 21 -10.24 12.89 23.57
N GLN A 22 -9.72 14.01 23.07
CA GLN A 22 -9.58 14.22 21.65
C GLN A 22 -8.65 13.14 21.11
N VAL A 23 -9.14 12.33 20.16
CA VAL A 23 -8.35 11.30 19.51
C VAL A 23 -7.46 11.97 18.47
N ARG A 24 -6.16 11.72 18.51
CA ARG A 24 -5.18 12.27 17.56
C ARG A 24 -4.73 11.16 16.62
N VAL A 25 -4.91 11.37 15.32
CA VAL A 25 -4.54 10.40 14.29
C VAL A 25 -3.49 11.01 13.38
N GLY A 26 -2.33 10.37 13.30
CA GLY A 26 -1.31 10.73 12.31
C GLY A 26 -1.76 10.27 10.92
N LEU A 27 -1.63 11.14 9.93
CA LEU A 27 -1.80 10.80 8.52
C LEU A 27 -0.45 10.97 7.81
N MET A 28 0.26 9.87 7.58
CA MET A 28 1.53 9.90 6.85
C MET A 28 1.28 9.59 5.38
N VAL A 29 1.62 10.53 4.51
CA VAL A 29 1.37 10.44 3.06
C VAL A 29 2.65 10.72 2.27
N SER A 30 2.73 10.21 1.06
CA SER A 30 3.84 10.46 0.12
C SER A 30 3.37 11.36 -1.03
N ALA A 31 2.96 12.58 -0.70
CA ALA A 31 2.31 13.51 -1.62
C ALA A 31 3.30 14.27 -2.52
N THR A 32 4.61 14.18 -2.22
CA THR A 32 5.70 14.67 -3.07
C THR A 32 6.61 13.54 -3.55
N GLY A 33 7.49 13.83 -4.51
CA GLY A 33 8.43 12.85 -5.05
C GLY A 33 7.80 11.85 -6.04
N PRO A 34 8.40 10.67 -6.25
CA PRO A 34 8.02 9.72 -7.30
C PRO A 34 6.71 8.95 -7.03
N THR A 35 5.99 9.29 -5.95
CA THR A 35 4.81 8.55 -5.45
C THR A 35 3.56 9.41 -5.33
N THR A 36 3.60 10.62 -5.89
CA THR A 36 2.53 11.63 -5.87
C THR A 36 1.18 11.09 -6.36
N ALA A 37 1.18 10.23 -7.38
CA ALA A 37 0.01 9.54 -7.92
C ALA A 37 -0.86 8.86 -6.85
N ILE A 38 -0.24 8.40 -5.76
CA ILE A 38 -0.90 7.75 -4.63
C ILE A 38 -1.08 8.73 -3.47
N GLY A 39 -0.02 9.46 -3.11
CA GLY A 39 -0.02 10.30 -1.92
C GLY A 39 -0.94 11.51 -2.02
N ILE A 40 -1.18 12.07 -3.22
CA ILE A 40 -2.12 13.19 -3.40
C ILE A 40 -3.57 12.77 -3.10
N PRO A 41 -4.12 11.68 -3.68
CA PRO A 41 -5.42 11.17 -3.29
C PRO A 41 -5.55 10.90 -1.79
N GLN A 42 -4.52 10.33 -1.16
CA GLN A 42 -4.52 10.05 0.28
C GLN A 42 -4.51 11.33 1.13
N LYS A 43 -3.70 12.33 0.75
CA LYS A 43 -3.70 13.68 1.35
C LYS A 43 -5.10 14.31 1.27
N ASN A 44 -5.70 14.30 0.09
CA ASN A 44 -7.01 14.91 -0.12
C ASN A 44 -8.10 14.17 0.67
N THR A 45 -7.99 12.84 0.81
CA THR A 45 -8.90 12.04 1.63
C THR A 45 -8.82 12.44 3.11
N GLY A 46 -7.64 12.80 3.61
CA GLY A 46 -7.46 13.29 4.98
C GLY A 46 -8.32 14.51 5.33
N GLU A 47 -8.61 15.37 4.35
CA GLU A 47 -9.50 16.54 4.52
C GLU A 47 -10.97 16.14 4.66
N LEU A 48 -11.36 14.98 4.13
CA LEU A 48 -12.72 14.45 4.13
C LEU A 48 -13.03 13.55 5.34
N LEU A 49 -12.03 13.20 6.15
CA LEU A 49 -12.21 12.32 7.29
C LEU A 49 -13.07 12.99 8.40
N PRO A 50 -13.92 12.19 9.08
CA PRO A 50 -14.84 12.72 10.08
C PRO A 50 -14.10 13.28 11.30
N ARG A 51 -14.40 14.53 11.67
CA ARG A 51 -13.81 15.18 12.86
C ARG A 51 -14.48 14.78 14.18
N LYS A 52 -15.48 13.90 14.12
CA LYS A 52 -16.19 13.35 15.27
C LYS A 52 -16.59 11.89 14.99
N ILE A 53 -16.26 10.98 15.91
CA ILE A 53 -16.63 9.56 15.84
C ILE A 53 -17.29 9.19 17.17
N GLY A 54 -18.58 8.83 17.11
CA GLY A 54 -19.40 8.74 18.32
C GLY A 54 -19.38 10.08 19.05
N ASP A 55 -18.96 10.06 20.32
CA ASP A 55 -18.84 11.26 21.15
C ASP A 55 -17.42 11.85 21.21
N ALA A 56 -16.43 11.20 20.59
CA ALA A 56 -15.04 11.67 20.57
C ALA A 56 -14.79 12.63 19.39
N SER A 57 -14.08 13.72 19.65
CA SER A 57 -13.51 14.57 18.59
C SER A 57 -12.23 13.93 18.05
N VAL A 58 -11.97 14.12 16.75
CA VAL A 58 -10.80 13.54 16.07
C VAL A 58 -9.97 14.63 15.41
N GLU A 59 -8.70 14.74 15.80
CA GLU A 59 -7.69 15.54 15.13
C GLU A 59 -6.89 14.66 14.18
N TYR A 60 -6.72 15.11 12.94
CA TYR A 60 -5.84 14.46 11.98
C TYR A 60 -4.61 15.34 11.75
N ILE A 61 -3.43 14.78 12.01
CA ILE A 61 -2.14 15.47 11.89
C ILE A 61 -1.42 14.88 10.68
N GLN A 62 -1.40 15.63 9.58
CA GLN A 62 -0.87 15.13 8.32
C GLN A 62 0.58 15.54 8.11
N LEU A 63 1.45 14.57 7.82
CA LEU A 63 2.84 14.80 7.44
C LEU A 63 3.16 14.13 6.10
N ASP A 64 3.86 14.86 5.24
CA ASP A 64 4.38 14.33 3.98
C ASP A 64 5.77 13.73 4.21
N ASP A 65 6.00 12.50 3.77
CA ASP A 65 7.30 11.82 3.78
C ASP A 65 8.02 11.90 2.42
N GLY A 66 7.34 12.37 1.37
CA GLY A 66 7.88 12.49 0.01
C GLY A 66 8.32 11.18 -0.64
N GLY A 67 7.85 10.03 -0.12
CA GLY A 67 8.29 8.71 -0.56
C GLY A 67 9.70 8.35 -0.08
N ASP A 68 10.23 9.07 0.92
CA ASP A 68 11.56 8.84 1.49
C ASP A 68 11.49 8.14 2.85
N THR A 69 12.28 7.08 3.02
CA THR A 69 12.25 6.25 4.23
C THR A 69 12.83 6.98 5.45
N THR A 70 13.81 7.87 5.25
CA THR A 70 14.40 8.66 6.35
C THR A 70 13.38 9.65 6.89
N ARG A 71 12.69 10.37 6.01
CA ARG A 71 11.59 11.27 6.37
C ARG A 71 10.43 10.52 7.00
N ALA A 72 10.07 9.32 6.51
CA ALA A 72 9.02 8.51 7.13
C ALA A 72 9.36 8.15 8.59
N VAL A 73 10.60 7.74 8.85
CA VAL A 73 11.11 7.47 10.21
C VAL A 73 11.07 8.73 11.09
N GLN A 74 11.49 9.88 10.57
CA GLN A 74 11.43 11.16 11.29
C GLN A 74 9.99 11.57 11.61
N ASN A 75 9.09 11.48 10.63
CA ASN A 75 7.67 11.78 10.78
C ASN A 75 7.02 10.85 11.80
N ALA A 76 7.33 9.56 11.80
CA ALA A 76 6.80 8.62 12.80
C ALA A 76 7.25 9.00 14.22
N LYS A 77 8.53 9.31 14.41
CA LYS A 77 9.06 9.77 15.70
C LYS A 77 8.41 11.07 16.15
N LYS A 78 8.20 12.02 15.24
CA LYS A 78 7.52 13.28 15.53
C LYS A 78 6.07 13.03 15.95
N LEU A 79 5.30 12.32 15.13
CA LEU A 79 3.88 12.08 15.38
C LEU A 79 3.65 11.39 16.73
N ILE A 80 4.50 10.42 17.07
CA ILE A 80 4.37 9.64 18.30
C ILE A 80 4.94 10.38 19.51
N GLY A 81 6.16 10.92 19.37
CA GLY A 81 6.92 11.49 20.47
C GLY A 81 6.56 12.93 20.82
N GLU A 82 6.14 13.73 19.83
CA GLU A 82 5.78 15.14 20.02
C GLU A 82 4.29 15.37 19.88
N ASP A 83 3.67 14.80 18.84
CA ASP A 83 2.23 14.99 18.58
C ASP A 83 1.35 13.96 19.30
N HIS A 84 1.93 13.01 20.05
CA HIS A 84 1.23 12.05 20.89
C HIS A 84 -0.01 11.42 20.22
N ILE A 85 0.14 10.96 18.98
CA ILE A 85 -0.95 10.31 18.25
C ILE A 85 -1.39 9.00 18.92
N ASP A 86 -2.69 8.71 18.85
CA ASP A 86 -3.30 7.47 19.30
C ASP A 86 -3.26 6.38 18.23
N ALA A 87 -3.19 6.76 16.94
CA ALA A 87 -3.12 5.85 15.81
C ALA A 87 -2.43 6.51 14.61
N LEU A 88 -1.84 5.69 13.73
CA LEU A 88 -1.26 6.13 12.47
C LEU A 88 -2.04 5.54 11.29
N ILE A 89 -2.36 6.36 10.29
CA ILE A 89 -2.79 5.91 8.96
C ILE A 89 -1.67 6.23 7.96
N GLY A 90 -1.30 5.23 7.16
CA GLY A 90 -0.17 5.29 6.23
C GLY A 90 1.04 4.47 6.72
N PRO A 91 2.22 4.64 6.11
CA PRO A 91 2.53 5.53 4.97
C PRO A 91 2.06 4.96 3.63
N SER A 92 2.22 5.73 2.55
CA SER A 92 1.76 5.39 1.20
C SER A 92 2.58 4.31 0.48
N THR A 93 3.76 3.96 0.97
CA THR A 93 4.70 3.08 0.26
C THR A 93 5.18 1.94 1.14
N THR A 94 5.37 0.76 0.53
CA THR A 94 5.88 -0.43 1.22
C THR A 94 7.24 -0.20 1.88
N PRO A 95 8.24 0.44 1.23
CA PRO A 95 9.51 0.74 1.88
C PRO A 95 9.34 1.57 3.15
N ASN A 96 8.50 2.62 3.11
CA ASN A 96 8.26 3.48 4.27
C ASN A 96 7.53 2.73 5.38
N ALA A 97 6.54 1.91 5.04
CA ALA A 97 5.78 1.13 6.01
C ALA A 97 6.67 0.12 6.75
N LEU A 98 7.56 -0.57 6.02
CA LEU A 98 8.52 -1.49 6.61
C LEU A 98 9.56 -0.76 7.49
N ALA A 99 9.99 0.44 7.08
CA ALA A 99 11.00 1.22 7.80
C ALA A 99 10.54 1.69 9.19
N ILE A 100 9.23 1.80 9.43
CA ILE A 100 8.69 2.30 10.70
C ILE A 100 8.09 1.20 11.61
N LEU A 101 8.13 -0.08 11.21
CA LEU A 101 7.55 -1.18 11.99
C LEU A 101 8.07 -1.22 13.43
N ASP A 102 9.36 -0.99 13.64
CA ASP A 102 9.98 -1.05 14.97
C ASP A 102 9.48 0.08 15.86
N ILE A 103 9.34 1.29 15.29
CA ILE A 103 8.82 2.47 15.99
C ILE A 103 7.36 2.25 16.40
N ILE A 104 6.55 1.69 15.50
CA ILE A 104 5.15 1.34 15.76
C ILE A 104 5.04 0.31 16.87
N ALA A 105 5.86 -0.74 16.82
CA ALA A 105 5.85 -1.82 17.80
C ALA A 105 6.29 -1.36 19.20
N GLU A 106 7.37 -0.59 19.28
CA GLU A 106 7.93 -0.06 20.54
C GLU A 106 6.98 0.93 21.21
N SER A 107 6.35 1.80 20.41
CA SER A 107 5.40 2.80 20.89
C SER A 107 4.02 2.24 21.23
N LYS A 108 3.68 1.05 20.72
CA LYS A 108 2.35 0.44 20.85
C LYS A 108 1.23 1.32 20.28
N VAL A 109 1.55 2.11 19.25
CA VAL A 109 0.57 2.88 18.48
C VAL A 109 0.10 2.01 17.31
N PRO A 110 -1.20 1.71 17.17
CA PRO A 110 -1.69 0.95 16.03
C PRO A 110 -1.49 1.72 14.72
N MET A 111 -1.02 1.02 13.68
CA MET A 111 -0.83 1.53 12.33
C MET A 111 -1.80 0.87 11.37
N LEU A 112 -2.63 1.67 10.68
CA LEU A 112 -3.39 1.25 9.51
C LEU A 112 -2.58 1.57 8.25
N ALA A 113 -1.84 0.59 7.76
CA ALA A 113 -1.02 0.71 6.56
C ALA A 113 -1.91 0.80 5.32
N THR A 114 -1.58 1.74 4.41
CA THR A 114 -2.34 1.98 3.17
C THR A 114 -1.71 1.31 1.95
N VAL A 115 -0.91 0.27 2.18
CA VAL A 115 -0.15 -0.47 1.15
C VAL A 115 -0.72 -1.87 0.97
N GLY A 116 -0.64 -2.42 -0.26
CA GLY A 116 -1.08 -3.79 -0.57
C GLY A 116 -0.21 -4.89 0.04
N THR A 117 1.07 -4.59 0.26
CA THR A 117 2.10 -5.61 0.46
C THR A 117 1.88 -6.49 1.69
N SER A 118 1.77 -7.81 1.49
CA SER A 118 1.48 -8.77 2.57
C SER A 118 2.55 -8.75 3.67
N SER A 119 3.82 -8.57 3.33
CA SER A 119 4.92 -8.60 4.31
C SER A 119 4.89 -7.46 5.34
N VAL A 120 4.01 -6.47 5.18
CA VAL A 120 3.78 -5.40 6.15
C VAL A 120 2.96 -5.89 7.36
N VAL A 121 2.13 -6.93 7.17
CA VAL A 121 1.28 -7.52 8.22
C VAL A 121 1.59 -8.99 8.49
N GLU A 122 2.27 -9.69 7.57
CA GLU A 122 2.59 -11.11 7.68
C GLU A 122 4.09 -11.43 7.57
N PRO A 123 4.56 -12.52 8.19
CA PRO A 123 3.85 -13.32 9.19
C PRO A 123 3.59 -12.50 10.47
N ILE A 124 2.53 -12.83 11.22
CA ILE A 124 2.25 -12.12 12.48
C ILE A 124 3.40 -12.36 13.46
N ASP A 125 4.03 -11.27 13.87
CA ASP A 125 5.09 -11.23 14.88
C ASP A 125 4.85 -10.10 15.89
N ALA A 126 5.80 -9.87 16.79
CA ALA A 126 5.68 -8.82 17.80
C ALA A 126 5.54 -7.41 17.20
N LYS A 127 6.12 -7.17 16.02
CA LYS A 127 6.08 -5.87 15.35
C LYS A 127 4.77 -5.69 14.60
N ARG A 128 4.40 -6.68 13.79
CA ARG A 128 3.24 -6.69 12.91
C ARG A 128 1.91 -6.83 13.65
N ARG A 129 1.91 -7.25 14.91
CA ARG A 129 0.70 -7.24 15.78
C ARG A 129 0.05 -5.85 15.90
N TRP A 130 0.82 -4.78 15.73
CA TRP A 130 0.34 -3.39 15.77
C TRP A 130 -0.03 -2.84 14.40
N VAL A 131 0.04 -3.65 13.35
CA VAL A 131 -0.14 -3.22 11.98
C VAL A 131 -1.34 -3.90 11.36
N PHE A 132 -2.22 -3.08 10.80
CA PHE A 132 -3.45 -3.48 10.13
C PHE A 132 -3.42 -2.96 8.70
N LYS A 133 -4.16 -3.60 7.80
CA LYS A 133 -4.39 -3.07 6.45
C LYS A 133 -5.77 -3.45 5.93
N THR A 134 -6.33 -2.59 5.08
CA THR A 134 -7.61 -2.83 4.40
C THR A 134 -7.46 -3.38 2.98
N THR A 135 -6.27 -3.26 2.40
CA THR A 135 -5.93 -3.76 1.07
C THR A 135 -5.84 -5.27 1.07
N GLN A 136 -6.19 -5.92 -0.04
CA GLN A 136 -6.02 -7.37 -0.21
C GLN A 136 -4.53 -7.75 -0.14
N ASN A 137 -4.22 -8.90 0.44
CA ASN A 137 -2.87 -9.45 0.42
C ASN A 137 -2.45 -9.80 -1.02
N ASP A 138 -1.15 -9.67 -1.32
CA ASP A 138 -0.60 -9.94 -2.65
C ASP A 138 -0.81 -11.40 -3.09
N ASP A 139 -0.94 -12.34 -2.16
CA ASP A 139 -1.18 -13.76 -2.45
C ASP A 139 -2.58 -14.02 -3.01
N LEU A 140 -3.61 -13.33 -2.51
CA LEU A 140 -4.97 -13.38 -3.06
C LEU A 140 -4.98 -12.86 -4.51
N ILE A 141 -4.30 -11.75 -4.74
CA ILE A 141 -4.19 -11.14 -6.08
C ILE A 141 -3.36 -12.05 -7.01
N ALA A 142 -2.21 -12.54 -6.56
CA ALA A 142 -1.35 -13.44 -7.32
C ALA A 142 -2.06 -14.77 -7.66
N ALA A 143 -2.85 -15.34 -6.74
CA ALA A 143 -3.63 -16.54 -6.98
C ALA A 143 -4.69 -16.32 -8.09
N ALA A 144 -5.35 -15.16 -8.10
CA ALA A 144 -6.29 -14.80 -9.16
C ALA A 144 -5.58 -14.67 -10.53
N LEU A 145 -4.42 -14.02 -10.57
CA LEU A 145 -3.59 -13.93 -11.78
C LEU A 145 -3.15 -15.31 -12.28
N ILE A 146 -2.68 -16.18 -11.39
CA ILE A 146 -2.26 -17.55 -11.72
C ILE A 146 -3.43 -18.37 -12.25
N LYS A 147 -4.61 -18.28 -11.62
CA LYS A 147 -5.83 -18.94 -12.12
C LYS A 147 -6.15 -18.50 -13.56
N HIS A 148 -6.05 -17.20 -13.83
CA HIS A 148 -6.25 -16.66 -15.18
C HIS A 148 -5.15 -17.14 -16.14
N MET A 149 -3.87 -17.15 -15.73
CA MET A 149 -2.74 -17.66 -16.51
C MET A 149 -2.94 -19.12 -16.93
N LEU A 150 -3.29 -20.00 -15.99
CA LEU A 150 -3.55 -21.43 -16.25
C LEU A 150 -4.69 -21.62 -17.26
N LYS A 151 -5.81 -20.91 -17.09
CA LYS A 151 -6.95 -20.95 -18.02
C LYS A 151 -6.56 -20.55 -19.45
N ASN A 152 -5.53 -19.71 -19.59
CA ASN A 152 -5.04 -19.21 -20.88
C ASN A 152 -3.77 -19.92 -21.35
N GLY A 153 -3.42 -21.07 -20.76
CA GLY A 153 -2.32 -21.91 -21.22
C GLY A 153 -0.92 -21.35 -20.98
N VAL A 154 -0.76 -20.37 -20.09
CA VAL A 154 0.55 -19.83 -19.70
C VAL A 154 1.32 -20.89 -18.91
N LYS A 155 2.54 -21.21 -19.34
CA LYS A 155 3.44 -22.16 -18.67
C LYS A 155 4.74 -21.52 -18.20
N THR A 156 5.12 -20.40 -18.81
CA THR A 156 6.35 -19.66 -18.53
C THR A 156 6.06 -18.17 -18.38
N VAL A 157 6.65 -17.57 -17.36
CA VAL A 157 6.50 -16.14 -17.06
C VAL A 157 7.88 -15.51 -16.93
N ALA A 158 8.09 -14.34 -17.54
CA ALA A 158 9.17 -13.45 -17.13
C ALA A 158 8.64 -12.42 -16.12
N PHE A 159 9.45 -12.08 -15.14
CA PHE A 159 9.08 -11.13 -14.11
C PHE A 159 9.96 -9.87 -14.22
N ILE A 160 9.35 -8.70 -14.13
CA ILE A 160 10.07 -7.45 -13.85
C ILE A 160 9.36 -6.70 -12.74
N GLY A 161 10.10 -6.21 -11.75
CA GLY A 161 9.52 -5.46 -10.64
C GLY A 161 10.42 -4.34 -10.16
N PHE A 162 9.91 -3.50 -9.27
CA PHE A 162 10.76 -2.51 -8.63
C PHE A 162 11.90 -3.18 -7.85
N ASN A 163 13.08 -2.53 -7.85
CA ASN A 163 14.24 -2.92 -7.06
C ASN A 163 14.10 -2.52 -5.57
N ASP A 164 12.92 -2.72 -5.01
CA ASP A 164 12.56 -2.30 -3.66
C ASP A 164 11.70 -3.39 -2.97
N PRO A 165 11.39 -3.25 -1.67
CA PRO A 165 10.56 -4.22 -0.96
C PRO A 165 9.19 -4.54 -1.58
N TYR A 166 8.60 -3.65 -2.38
CA TYR A 166 7.35 -3.95 -3.08
C TYR A 166 7.56 -5.00 -4.17
N GLY A 167 8.54 -4.77 -5.05
CA GLY A 167 8.86 -5.69 -6.14
C GLY A 167 9.37 -7.03 -5.62
N GLU A 168 10.19 -7.03 -4.58
CA GLU A 168 10.68 -8.28 -3.97
C GLU A 168 9.58 -9.08 -3.27
N ASN A 169 8.62 -8.42 -2.62
CA ASN A 169 7.48 -9.14 -2.05
C ASN A 169 6.66 -9.83 -3.15
N TRP A 170 6.36 -9.11 -4.23
CA TRP A 170 5.67 -9.68 -5.39
C TRP A 170 6.42 -10.85 -6.00
N TYR A 171 7.73 -10.74 -6.19
CA TYR A 171 8.55 -11.83 -6.72
C TYR A 171 8.47 -13.07 -5.84
N LYS A 172 8.59 -12.92 -4.52
CA LYS A 172 8.50 -14.02 -3.56
C LYS A 172 7.12 -14.68 -3.54
N VAL A 173 6.06 -13.87 -3.42
CA VAL A 173 4.68 -14.35 -3.31
C VAL A 173 4.24 -15.01 -4.62
N PHE A 174 4.40 -14.32 -5.74
CA PHE A 174 4.06 -14.88 -7.04
C PHE A 174 4.91 -16.10 -7.37
N GLY A 175 6.23 -16.06 -7.14
CA GLY A 175 7.12 -17.17 -7.42
C GLY A 175 6.74 -18.45 -6.67
N GLY A 176 6.46 -18.35 -5.37
CA GLY A 176 6.03 -19.50 -4.58
C GLY A 176 4.68 -20.08 -5.01
N LEU A 177 3.75 -19.25 -5.49
CA LEU A 177 2.45 -19.72 -5.99
C LEU A 177 2.56 -20.26 -7.43
N ALA A 178 3.36 -19.62 -8.28
CA ALA A 178 3.58 -20.03 -9.66
C ALA A 178 4.25 -21.40 -9.71
N GLU A 179 5.26 -21.64 -8.87
CA GLU A 179 5.91 -22.95 -8.73
C GLU A 179 4.92 -24.05 -8.37
N LYS A 180 4.07 -23.81 -7.35
CA LYS A 180 3.00 -24.76 -6.96
C LYS A 180 1.98 -25.01 -8.07
N ALA A 181 1.75 -24.01 -8.92
CA ALA A 181 0.84 -24.10 -10.06
C ALA A 181 1.50 -24.67 -11.33
N GLY A 182 2.80 -24.99 -11.31
CA GLY A 182 3.54 -25.50 -12.46
C GLY A 182 3.89 -24.43 -13.51
N ILE A 183 3.80 -23.15 -13.17
CA ILE A 183 4.24 -22.02 -14.01
C ILE A 183 5.69 -21.71 -13.66
N ARG A 184 6.60 -21.77 -14.65
CA ARG A 184 8.02 -21.50 -14.44
C ARG A 184 8.34 -20.02 -14.66
N ILE A 185 9.04 -19.40 -13.71
CA ILE A 185 9.65 -18.10 -13.95
C ILE A 185 10.94 -18.32 -14.76
N VAL A 186 11.00 -17.80 -15.99
CA VAL A 186 12.12 -18.05 -16.93
C VAL A 186 13.10 -16.89 -17.04
N ALA A 187 12.73 -15.70 -16.55
CA ALA A 187 13.59 -14.55 -16.39
C ALA A 187 13.04 -13.67 -15.25
N SER A 188 13.92 -12.98 -14.53
CA SER A 188 13.55 -12.11 -13.42
C SER A 188 14.47 -10.89 -13.41
N GLU A 189 13.90 -9.72 -13.61
CA GLU A 189 14.62 -8.45 -13.72
C GLU A 189 14.07 -7.42 -12.73
N ARG A 190 14.84 -6.35 -12.53
CA ARG A 190 14.50 -5.24 -11.64
C ARG A 190 14.76 -3.88 -12.28
N PHE A 191 14.04 -2.87 -11.83
CA PHE A 191 14.24 -1.47 -12.21
C PHE A 191 13.91 -0.53 -11.05
N ALA A 192 14.50 0.66 -11.02
CA ALA A 192 14.17 1.67 -10.05
C ALA A 192 12.93 2.48 -10.48
N ARG A 193 12.19 3.00 -9.50
CA ARG A 193 11.01 3.85 -9.74
C ARG A 193 11.30 5.07 -10.63
N ALA A 194 12.53 5.59 -10.57
CA ALA A 194 12.98 6.76 -11.30
C ALA A 194 13.73 6.43 -12.61
N ASP A 195 13.91 5.14 -12.94
CA ASP A 195 14.58 4.75 -14.18
C ASP A 195 13.82 5.30 -15.39
N GLN A 196 14.58 5.78 -16.38
CA GLN A 196 14.02 6.31 -17.63
C GLN A 196 14.01 5.28 -18.76
N SER A 197 14.63 4.11 -18.53
CA SER A 197 14.70 3.02 -19.50
C SER A 197 14.84 1.68 -18.79
N VAL A 198 14.20 0.66 -19.38
CA VAL A 198 14.30 -0.75 -18.97
C VAL A 198 14.59 -1.67 -20.18
N THR A 199 15.14 -1.10 -21.26
CA THR A 199 15.34 -1.83 -22.53
C THR A 199 16.21 -3.07 -22.35
N GLY A 200 17.31 -2.98 -21.59
CA GLY A 200 18.18 -4.13 -21.35
C GLY A 200 17.47 -5.28 -20.62
N GLN A 201 16.71 -4.94 -19.58
CA GLN A 201 15.89 -5.89 -18.83
C GLN A 201 14.84 -6.55 -19.72
N VAL A 202 14.13 -5.75 -20.53
CA VAL A 202 13.10 -6.25 -21.45
C VAL A 202 13.69 -7.19 -22.50
N LEU A 203 14.81 -6.83 -23.14
CA LEU A 203 15.45 -7.69 -24.14
C LEU A 203 15.92 -9.02 -23.53
N LYS A 204 16.44 -8.99 -22.30
CA LYS A 204 16.85 -10.20 -21.57
C LYS A 204 15.64 -11.09 -21.25
N MET A 205 14.54 -10.51 -20.76
CA MET A 205 13.31 -11.25 -20.52
C MET A 205 12.73 -11.87 -21.80
N MET A 206 12.68 -11.11 -22.90
CA MET A 206 12.17 -11.59 -24.19
C MET A 206 13.03 -12.70 -24.78
N SER A 207 14.35 -12.67 -24.57
CA SER A 207 15.27 -13.72 -25.01
C SER A 207 14.99 -15.08 -24.36
N ALA A 208 14.38 -15.09 -23.17
CA ALA A 208 13.91 -16.31 -22.51
C ALA A 208 12.58 -16.86 -23.09
N LYS A 209 11.99 -16.16 -24.07
CA LYS A 209 10.74 -16.52 -24.78
C LYS A 209 9.59 -16.91 -23.83
N PRO A 210 9.22 -16.05 -22.85
CA PRO A 210 8.13 -16.36 -21.93
C PRO A 210 6.76 -16.25 -22.62
N ASP A 211 5.80 -17.09 -22.20
CA ASP A 211 4.40 -17.00 -22.63
C ASP A 211 3.73 -15.69 -22.15
N ALA A 212 4.16 -15.20 -20.99
CA ALA A 212 3.68 -13.96 -20.41
C ALA A 212 4.76 -13.20 -19.62
N VAL A 213 4.54 -11.90 -19.41
CA VAL A 213 5.34 -11.07 -18.49
C VAL A 213 4.46 -10.62 -17.34
N LEU A 214 4.95 -10.73 -16.10
CA LEU A 214 4.38 -10.08 -14.93
C LEU A 214 5.21 -8.85 -14.57
N ILE A 215 4.56 -7.70 -14.50
CA ILE A 215 5.14 -6.42 -14.10
C ILE A 215 4.66 -6.08 -12.67
N ALA A 216 5.59 -6.06 -11.73
CA ALA A 216 5.36 -5.68 -10.33
C ALA A 216 5.84 -4.24 -10.08
N ALA A 217 5.03 -3.29 -10.52
CA ALA A 217 5.25 -1.86 -10.37
C ALA A 217 3.95 -1.15 -9.99
N VAL A 218 4.03 0.17 -9.76
CA VAL A 218 2.94 0.97 -9.19
C VAL A 218 2.76 2.24 -10.02
N GLY A 219 1.52 2.60 -10.34
CA GLY A 219 1.16 3.86 -11.01
C GLY A 219 1.88 4.08 -12.35
N GLY A 220 2.17 5.35 -12.67
CA GLY A 220 2.82 5.75 -13.93
C GLY A 220 4.13 5.02 -14.26
N PRO A 221 5.06 4.81 -13.31
CA PRO A 221 6.29 4.06 -13.59
C PRO A 221 6.09 2.62 -14.10
N ALA A 222 4.93 2.00 -13.84
CA ALA A 222 4.60 0.67 -14.38
C ALA A 222 4.36 0.65 -15.90
N VAL A 223 4.11 1.82 -16.51
CA VAL A 223 3.96 1.96 -17.96
C VAL A 223 5.28 1.69 -18.67
N LEU A 224 6.41 2.10 -18.10
CA LEU A 224 7.73 2.01 -18.74
C LEU A 224 8.08 0.58 -19.23
N PRO A 225 8.04 -0.47 -18.40
CA PRO A 225 8.31 -1.83 -18.86
C PRO A 225 7.29 -2.34 -19.88
N GLN A 226 6.01 -1.99 -19.74
CA GLN A 226 4.98 -2.45 -20.67
C GLN A 226 5.08 -1.76 -22.04
N ALA A 227 5.27 -0.45 -22.05
CA ALA A 227 5.52 0.32 -23.27
C ALA A 227 6.78 -0.17 -23.98
N THR A 228 7.84 -0.49 -23.23
CA THR A 228 9.06 -1.05 -23.80
C THR A 228 8.81 -2.43 -24.42
N LEU A 229 8.03 -3.32 -23.77
CA LEU A 229 7.62 -4.60 -24.36
C LEU A 229 6.83 -4.41 -25.67
N TYR A 230 5.89 -3.46 -25.68
CA TYR A 230 5.12 -3.10 -26.86
C TYR A 230 6.02 -2.62 -28.01
N ASP A 231 6.94 -1.70 -27.73
CA ASP A 231 7.87 -1.13 -28.71
C ASP A 231 8.85 -2.19 -29.25
N GLN A 232 9.21 -3.19 -28.43
CA GLN A 232 9.99 -4.36 -28.86
C GLN A 232 9.13 -5.46 -29.52
N SER A 233 7.86 -5.17 -29.82
CA SER A 233 6.94 -6.09 -30.49
C SER A 233 6.71 -7.41 -29.74
N TYR A 234 6.79 -7.41 -28.41
CA TYR A 234 6.41 -8.57 -27.60
C TYR A 234 4.95 -8.96 -27.88
N LYS A 235 4.71 -10.25 -28.14
CA LYS A 235 3.38 -10.79 -28.51
C LYS A 235 2.73 -11.63 -27.41
N GLY A 236 3.45 -11.89 -26.32
CA GLY A 236 2.91 -12.61 -25.19
C GLY A 236 1.98 -11.74 -24.35
N ARG A 237 1.37 -12.35 -23.33
CA ARG A 237 0.45 -11.64 -22.44
C ARG A 237 1.21 -10.77 -21.44
N VAL A 238 0.68 -9.60 -21.11
CA VAL A 238 1.22 -8.75 -20.05
C VAL A 238 0.25 -8.72 -18.88
N TYR A 239 0.78 -9.08 -17.71
CA TYR A 239 0.10 -9.02 -16.44
C TYR A 239 0.68 -7.90 -15.58
N GLN A 240 -0.18 -7.20 -14.87
CA GLN A 240 0.19 -6.17 -13.91
C GLN A 240 -0.38 -6.52 -12.53
N THR A 241 0.07 -5.80 -11.52
CA THR A 241 -0.47 -5.87 -10.16
C THR A 241 -1.69 -4.95 -10.00
N HIS A 242 -2.42 -5.07 -8.89
CA HIS A 242 -3.53 -4.15 -8.55
C HIS A 242 -3.10 -2.68 -8.47
N ALA A 243 -1.79 -2.41 -8.28
CA ALA A 243 -1.26 -1.08 -8.07
C ALA A 243 -1.19 -0.20 -9.34
N VAL A 244 -1.64 -0.71 -10.49
CA VAL A 244 -1.82 0.07 -11.72
C VAL A 244 -3.30 0.31 -12.06
N ALA A 245 -4.22 -0.08 -11.18
CA ALA A 245 -5.65 0.13 -11.37
C ALA A 245 -6.03 1.60 -11.10
N THR A 246 -5.49 2.50 -11.91
CA THR A 246 -5.69 3.95 -11.86
C THR A 246 -5.85 4.51 -13.27
N ASP A 247 -6.65 5.57 -13.43
CA ASP A 247 -6.83 6.25 -14.71
C ASP A 247 -5.51 6.82 -15.26
N GLU A 248 -4.58 7.16 -14.37
CA GLU A 248 -3.27 7.67 -14.76
C GLU A 248 -2.46 6.64 -15.57
N PHE A 249 -2.49 5.37 -15.17
CA PHE A 249 -1.79 4.31 -15.90
C PHE A 249 -2.32 4.19 -17.34
N ILE A 250 -3.64 4.19 -17.52
CA ILE A 250 -4.29 4.16 -18.83
C ILE A 250 -3.94 5.41 -19.64
N ARG A 251 -4.06 6.59 -19.04
CA ARG A 251 -3.77 7.88 -19.71
C ARG A 251 -2.33 7.99 -20.18
N LEU A 252 -1.37 7.51 -19.39
CA LEU A 252 0.05 7.54 -19.72
C LEU A 252 0.43 6.46 -20.73
N GLY A 253 -0.12 5.25 -20.58
CA GLY A 253 0.22 4.11 -21.43
C GLY A 253 -0.49 4.06 -22.79
N LYS A 254 -1.71 4.62 -22.87
CA LYS A 254 -2.55 4.65 -24.08
C LYS A 254 -2.64 3.27 -24.75
N GLU A 255 -2.45 3.20 -26.06
CA GLU A 255 -2.50 1.95 -26.83
C GLU A 255 -1.46 0.91 -26.38
N LYS A 256 -0.37 1.34 -25.73
CA LYS A 256 0.70 0.43 -25.31
C LYS A 256 0.35 -0.40 -24.08
N VAL A 257 -0.69 0.00 -23.35
CA VAL A 257 -1.19 -0.75 -22.17
C VAL A 257 -2.54 -1.44 -22.43
N GLU A 258 -3.01 -1.40 -23.68
CA GLU A 258 -4.24 -2.09 -24.07
C GLU A 258 -4.10 -3.62 -23.90
N GLY A 259 -5.16 -4.27 -23.43
CA GLY A 259 -5.15 -5.71 -23.15
C GLY A 259 -4.37 -6.15 -21.90
N THR A 260 -3.94 -5.21 -21.05
CA THR A 260 -3.37 -5.51 -19.72
C THR A 260 -4.34 -6.34 -18.89
N VAL A 261 -3.83 -7.37 -18.22
CA VAL A 261 -4.60 -8.13 -17.23
C VAL A 261 -4.06 -7.86 -15.83
N LEU A 262 -4.93 -7.47 -14.91
CA LEU A 262 -4.64 -7.37 -13.49
C LEU A 262 -5.79 -7.99 -12.67
N ALA A 263 -5.54 -8.28 -11.40
CA ALA A 263 -6.58 -8.62 -10.44
C ALA A 263 -6.70 -7.47 -9.44
N ALA A 264 -7.94 -7.08 -9.12
CA ALA A 264 -8.25 -6.01 -8.19
C ALA A 264 -9.55 -6.30 -7.44
N GLY A 265 -9.83 -5.51 -6.39
CA GLY A 265 -11.11 -5.58 -5.69
C GLY A 265 -12.26 -5.09 -6.57
N SER A 266 -13.44 -5.70 -6.39
CA SER A 266 -14.66 -5.38 -7.15
C SER A 266 -15.08 -3.91 -7.06
N MET A 267 -14.71 -3.22 -5.99
CA MET A 267 -14.97 -1.79 -5.78
C MET A 267 -14.48 -0.89 -6.92
N LEU A 268 -13.47 -1.30 -7.70
CA LEU A 268 -12.98 -0.50 -8.83
C LEU A 268 -13.89 -0.55 -10.07
N VAL A 269 -14.78 -1.52 -10.13
CA VAL A 269 -15.68 -1.78 -11.25
C VAL A 269 -17.09 -2.04 -10.72
N ILE A 270 -17.47 -1.38 -9.62
CA ILE A 270 -18.72 -1.66 -8.91
C ILE A 270 -19.94 -1.49 -9.82
N ASP A 271 -19.87 -0.56 -10.77
CA ASP A 271 -20.92 -0.30 -11.75
C ASP A 271 -20.98 -1.37 -12.86
N ASP A 272 -19.94 -2.19 -13.02
CA ASP A 272 -19.83 -3.28 -13.99
C ASP A 272 -20.03 -4.67 -13.36
N VAL A 273 -20.10 -4.76 -12.03
CA VAL A 273 -20.30 -6.02 -11.30
C VAL A 273 -21.80 -6.32 -11.20
N ALA A 274 -22.18 -7.59 -11.38
CA ALA A 274 -23.57 -8.00 -11.27
C ALA A 274 -24.09 -7.79 -9.83
N PRO A 275 -25.37 -7.37 -9.64
CA PRO A 275 -25.92 -7.20 -8.30
C PRO A 275 -25.87 -8.52 -7.50
N GLY A 276 -25.12 -8.53 -6.39
CA GLY A 276 -25.03 -9.69 -5.48
C GLY A 276 -23.69 -10.41 -5.46
N ASP A 277 -22.73 -10.00 -6.30
CA ASP A 277 -21.31 -10.39 -6.25
C ASP A 277 -20.45 -9.35 -5.50
#